data_AF-A0A829GGY1-F1
#
_entry.id   AF-A0A829GGY1-F1
#
_cell.length_a   1.000
_cell.length_b   1.000
_cell.length_c   1.000
_cell.angle_alpha   90.00
_cell.angle_beta   90.00
_cell.angle_gamma   90.00
#
_symmetry.space_group_name_H-M   'P 1'
#
loop_
_entity.id
_entity.type
_entity.pdbx_description
1 polymer ?
#
loop_
_entity_poly.entity_id
_entity_poly.type
_entity_poly.pdbx_seq_one_letter_code
_entity_poly.pdbx_strand_id
1 'polypeptide(L)' 'MSKRRYLVAIGGILLHLMIGSVYAWSVFTGPIAKQTGWALSSVTVAFSIAIFFLGMSAAFMGRLVERFGRD' A
#
# COMPACT_ATOMS: atom_id res chain seq x y z
N MET A 1 19.64 -10.54 -20.16
CA MET A 1 20.01 -10.45 -18.74
C MET A 1 18.89 -9.73 -17.95
N SER A 2 18.19 -10.44 -17.06
CA SER A 2 17.56 -9.89 -15.83
C SER A 2 16.13 -9.29 -15.76
N LYS A 3 15.14 -9.71 -16.59
CA LYS A 3 13.71 -9.33 -16.36
C LYS A 3 13.23 -9.56 -14.91
N ARG A 4 13.67 -10.64 -14.25
CA ARG A 4 13.37 -10.93 -12.83
C ARG A 4 14.00 -9.95 -11.83
N ARG A 5 15.18 -9.38 -12.11
CA ARG A 5 15.85 -8.44 -11.19
C ARG A 5 15.13 -7.09 -11.17
N TYR A 6 14.66 -6.62 -12.32
CA TYR A 6 13.87 -5.39 -12.41
C TYR A 6 12.51 -5.50 -11.71
N LEU A 7 11.83 -6.64 -11.81
CA LEU A 7 10.56 -6.87 -11.08
C LEU A 7 10.76 -6.86 -9.56
N VAL A 8 11.84 -7.48 -9.06
CA VAL A 8 12.18 -7.45 -7.63
C VAL A 8 12.58 -6.04 -7.18
N ALA A 9 13.35 -5.31 -7.99
CA ALA A 9 13.72 -3.93 -7.70
C ALA A 9 12.48 -3.00 -7.64
N ILE A 10 11.57 -3.13 -8.60
CA ILE A 10 10.30 -2.39 -8.63
C ILE A 10 9.44 -2.74 -7.41
N GLY A 11 9.35 -4.02 -7.04
CA GLY A 11 8.65 -4.45 -5.83
C GLY A 11 9.23 -3.82 -4.56
N GLY A 12 10.56 -3.74 -4.46
CA GLY A 12 11.24 -3.07 -3.35
C GLY A 12 10.94 -1.56 -3.28
N ILE A 13 10.96 -0.86 -4.41
CA ILE A 13 10.62 0.57 -4.49
C ILE A 13 9.15 0.80 -4.10
N LEU A 14 8.24 -0.04 -4.60
CA LEU A 14 6.82 0.05 -4.27
C LEU A 14 6.57 -0.14 -2.78
N LEU A 15 7.19 -1.14 -2.15
CA LEU A 15 7.07 -1.36 -0.71
C LEU A 15 7.59 -0.15 0.09
N HIS A 16 8.73 0.42 -0.32
CA HIS A 16 9.28 1.59 0.36
C HIS A 16 8.37 2.82 0.23
N LEU A 17 7.77 3.01 -0.94
CA LEU A 17 6.79 4.07 -1.19
C LEU A 17 5.53 3.89 -0.35
N MET A 18 5.03 2.65 -0.21
CA MET A 18 3.88 2.34 0.65
C MET A 18 4.16 2.70 2.12
N ILE A 19 5.33 2.32 2.65
CA ILE A 19 5.73 2.65 4.04
C ILE A 19 5.83 4.16 4.24
N GLY A 20 6.44 4.88 3.28
CA GLY A 20 6.52 6.34 3.32
C GLY A 20 5.16 7.02 3.25
N SER A 21 4.24 6.49 2.43
CA SER A 21 2.87 7.01 2.30
C SER A 21 2.05 6.80 3.59
N VAL A 22 2.20 5.66 4.27
CA VAL A 22 1.59 5.39 5.58
C VAL A 22 2.10 6.36 6.64
N TYR A 23 3.40 6.62 6.65
CA TYR A 23 4.01 7.56 7.60
C TYR A 23 3.52 9.00 7.36
N ALA A 24 3.51 9.44 6.11
CA ALA A 24 2.97 10.74 5.73
C ALA A 24 1.49 10.86 6.13
N TRP A 25 0.69 9.82 5.85
CA TRP A 25 -0.71 9.76 6.27
C TRP A 25 -0.85 9.98 7.78
N SER A 26 -0.07 9.27 8.60
CA SER A 26 -0.06 9.39 10.06
C SER A 26 0.22 10.83 10.53
N VAL A 27 1.21 11.51 9.94
CA VAL A 27 1.53 12.92 10.25
C VAL A 27 0.42 13.86 9.83
N PHE A 28 -0.18 13.65 8.65
CA PHE A 28 -1.27 14.50 8.14
C PHE A 28 -2.63 14.20 8.75
N THR A 29 -2.84 13.05 9.42
CA THR A 29 -4.12 12.71 10.07
C THR A 29 -4.58 13.76 11.07
N GLY A 30 -3.65 14.31 11.87
CA GLY A 30 -3.94 15.37 12.85
C GLY A 30 -4.49 16.65 12.22
N PRO A 31 -3.76 17.29 11.28
CA PRO A 31 -4.27 18.49 10.60
C PRO A 31 -5.51 18.21 9.74
N ILE A 32 -5.64 17.04 9.11
CA ILE A 32 -6.85 16.65 8.35
C ILE A 32 -8.05 16.54 9.28
N ALA A 33 -7.92 15.85 10.42
CA ALA A 33 -8.97 15.74 11.43
C ALA A 33 -9.38 17.11 11.98
N LYS A 34 -8.41 18.01 12.17
CA LYS A 34 -8.65 19.38 12.63
C LYS A 34 -9.39 20.24 11.60
N GLN A 35 -9.09 20.09 10.31
CA GLN A 35 -9.76 20.85 9.23
C GLN A 35 -11.13 20.29 8.84
N THR A 36 -11.30 18.98 8.88
CA THR A 36 -12.56 18.30 8.51
C THR A 36 -13.51 18.11 9.69
N GLY A 37 -13.02 18.26 10.92
CA GLY A 37 -13.77 17.95 12.15
C GLY A 37 -14.00 16.46 12.37
N TRP A 38 -13.41 15.58 11.54
CA TRP A 38 -13.59 14.14 11.65
C TRP A 38 -12.78 13.56 12.80
N ALA A 39 -13.34 12.55 13.48
CA ALA A 39 -12.62 11.82 14.51
C ALA A 39 -11.40 11.09 13.89
N LEU A 40 -10.26 11.16 14.57
CA LEU A 40 -9.04 10.43 14.19
C LEU A 40 -9.30 8.93 13.99
N SER A 41 -10.19 8.34 14.78
CA SER A 41 -10.62 6.95 14.64
C SER A 41 -11.23 6.66 13.26
N SER A 42 -12.08 7.54 12.74
CA SER A 42 -12.72 7.38 11.43
C SER A 42 -11.70 7.40 10.30
N VAL A 43 -10.71 8.29 10.38
CA VAL A 43 -9.65 8.39 9.36
C VAL A 43 -8.75 7.15 9.38
N THR A 44 -8.41 6.64 10.57
CA THR A 44 -7.63 5.40 10.72
C THR A 44 -8.40 4.16 10.27
N VAL A 45 -9.71 4.09 10.51
CA VAL A 45 -10.57 2.99 10.04
C VAL A 45 -10.67 2.98 8.52
N ALA A 46 -10.86 4.14 7.88
CA ALA A 46 -10.87 4.25 6.42
C ALA A 46 -9.56 3.76 5.80
N PHE A 47 -8.43 4.15 6.39
CA PHE A 47 -7.11 3.71 5.97
C PHE A 47 -6.89 2.20 6.17
N SER A 48 -7.36 1.64 7.29
CA SER A 48 -7.28 0.20 7.58
C SER A 48 -8.05 -0.63 6.56
N ILE A 49 -9.25 -0.16 6.16
CA ILE A 49 -10.05 -0.79 5.09
C ILE A 49 -9.29 -0.71 3.76
N ALA A 50 -8.69 0.44 3.43
CA ALA A 50 -7.92 0.60 2.21
C ALA A 50 -6.72 -0.36 2.14
N ILE A 51 -5.92 -0.48 3.20
CA ILE A 51 -4.80 -1.44 3.27
C ILE A 51 -5.31 -2.89 3.24
N PHE A 52 -6.44 -3.18 3.87
CA PHE A 52 -7.04 -4.51 3.82
C PHE A 52 -7.38 -4.93 2.39
N PHE A 53 -8.06 -4.07 1.63
CA PHE A 53 -8.35 -4.34 0.21
C PHE A 53 -7.09 -4.35 -0.66
N LEU A 54 -6.11 -3.50 -0.37
CA LEU A 54 -4.82 -3.48 -1.08
C LEU A 54 -4.05 -4.79 -0.85
N GLY A 55 -3.93 -5.24 0.40
CA GLY A 55 -3.29 -6.49 0.78
C GLY A 55 -4.04 -7.70 0.22
N MET A 56 -5.38 -7.67 0.24
CA MET A 56 -6.21 -8.67 -0.41
C MET A 56 -5.93 -8.72 -1.92
N SER A 57 -5.91 -7.58 -2.60
CA SER A 57 -5.59 -7.48 -4.03
C SER A 57 -4.18 -7.98 -4.33
N ALA A 58 -3.19 -7.66 -3.50
CA ALA A 58 -1.83 -8.16 -3.62
C ALA A 58 -1.75 -9.68 -3.42
N ALA A 59 -2.52 -10.27 -2.50
CA ALA A 59 -2.58 -11.71 -2.29
C ALA A 59 -3.21 -12.45 -3.50
N PHE A 60 -4.18 -11.83 -4.18
CA PHE A 60 -4.71 -12.34 -5.44
C PHE A 60 -3.72 -12.15 -6.60
N MET A 61 -3.07 -10.99 -6.68
CA MET A 61 -2.13 -10.66 -7.76
C MET A 61 -0.83 -11.45 -7.67
N GLY A 62 -0.37 -11.82 -6.47
CA GLY A 62 0.77 -12.72 -6.27
C GLY A 62 0.53 -14.09 -6.91
N ARG A 63 -0.66 -14.66 -6.69
CA ARG A 63 -1.08 -15.92 -7.33
C ARG A 63 -1.24 -15.79 -8.85
N LEU A 64 -1.68 -14.63 -9.32
CA LEU A 64 -1.77 -14.33 -10.77
C LEU A 64 -0.37 -14.23 -11.41
N VAL A 65 0.57 -13.56 -10.74
CA VAL A 65 1.98 -13.47 -11.12
C VAL A 65 2.65 -14.83 -11.19
N GLU A 66 2.39 -15.73 -10.24
CA GLU A 66 2.89 -17.12 -10.30
C GLU A 66 2.37 -17.87 -11.52
N ARG A 67 1.13 -17.58 -11.95
CA ARG A 67 0.51 -18.22 -13.13
C ARG A 67 1.05 -17.70 -14.47
N PHE A 68 1.45 -16.43 -14.54
CA PHE A 68 2.04 -15.82 -15.74
C PHE A 68 3.59 -15.84 -15.76
N GLY A 69 4.24 -16.37 -14.71
CA GLY A 69 5.69 -16.31 -14.52
C GLY A 69 6.50 -17.53 -14.99
N ARG A 70 5.85 -18.52 -15.61
CA ARG A 70 6.50 -19.66 -16.25
C ARG A 70 6.26 -19.54 -17.75
N ASP A 71 7.12 -18.77 -18.41
CA ASP A 71 7.69 -18.97 -19.75
C ASP A 71 8.87 -17.98 -19.94
#